data_AF-X1Q2E9-F1
#
_entry.id   AF-X1Q2E9-F1
#
_cell.length_a   1.000
_cell.length_b   1.000
_cell.length_c   1.000
_cell.angle_alpha   90.00
_cell.angle_beta   90.00
_cell.angle_gamma   90.00
#
_symmetry.space_group_name_H-M   'P 1'
#
loop_
_entity.id
_entity.type
_entity.pdbx_description
1 polymer ?
#
loop_
_entity_poly.entity_id
_entity_poly.type
_entity_poly.pdbx_seq_one_letter_code
_entity_poly.pdbx_strand_id
1 'polypeptide(L)' 'ITEYEKEITINPSDALAWYNLGQILYWQGEYEKAMENFEKAIDLNPDLERAYTRRWRLCQLKDSLPGSYSPSWMFLL' A
#
# COMPACT_ATOMS: atom_id res chain seq x y z
N ILE A 1 -4.74 6.21 15.07
CA ILE A 1 -4.50 7.61 14.65
C ILE A 1 -3.02 7.93 14.78
N THR A 2 -2.24 7.36 13.86
CA THR A 2 -0.85 7.76 13.60
C THR A 2 -0.86 9.17 12.97
N GLU A 3 0.27 9.88 13.03
CA GLU A 3 0.36 11.26 12.49
C GLU A 3 -0.03 11.33 11.01
N TYR A 4 0.28 10.29 10.23
CA TYR A 4 -0.10 10.16 8.83
C TYR A 4 -1.60 9.98 8.59
N GLU A 5 -2.34 9.33 9.50
CA GLU A 5 -3.81 9.23 9.37
C GLU A 5 -4.47 10.62 9.53
N LYS A 6 -3.90 11.49 10.37
CA LYS A 6 -4.35 12.89 10.47
C LYS A 6 -3.96 13.68 9.22
N GLU A 7 -2.73 13.52 8.75
CA GLU A 7 -2.23 14.19 7.55
C GLU A 7 -3.08 13.84 6.33
N ILE A 8 -3.43 12.57 6.14
CA ILE A 8 -4.35 12.10 5.09
C ILE A 8 -5.75 12.70 5.23
N THR A 9 -6.22 12.91 6.47
CA THR A 9 -7.52 13.56 6.70
C THR A 9 -7.50 15.04 6.29
N ILE A 10 -6.36 15.72 6.47
CA ILE A 10 -6.17 17.13 6.12
C ILE A 10 -5.88 17.29 4.63
N ASN A 11 -5.03 16.44 4.08
CA ASN A 11 -4.59 16.43 2.69
C ASN A 11 -4.64 15.00 2.12
N PRO A 12 -5.80 14.54 1.63
CA PRO A 12 -5.95 13.19 1.10
C PRO A 12 -5.20 12.98 -0.22
N SER A 13 -4.70 14.05 -0.86
CA SER A 13 -3.89 13.99 -2.08
C SER A 13 -2.38 13.84 -1.84
N ASP A 14 -1.92 13.80 -0.58
CA ASP A 14 -0.50 13.61 -0.29
C ASP A 14 -0.08 12.14 -0.47
N ALA A 15 0.46 11.83 -1.65
CA ALA A 15 0.99 10.50 -1.96
C ALA A 15 2.08 10.02 -0.99
N LEU A 16 2.89 10.91 -0.43
CA LEU A 16 3.95 10.54 0.52
C LEU A 16 3.36 10.16 1.88
N ALA A 17 2.30 10.83 2.33
CA ALA A 17 1.59 10.45 3.55
C ALA A 17 1.00 9.03 3.46
N TRP A 18 0.34 8.71 2.34
CA TRP A 18 -0.16 7.36 2.05
C TRP A 18 0.97 6.31 2.00
N TYR A 19 2.09 6.64 1.34
CA TYR A 19 3.26 5.76 1.33
C TYR A 19 3.82 5.51 2.74
N ASN A 20 3.97 6.55 3.55
CA ASN A 20 4.52 6.43 4.90
C ASN A 20 3.60 5.66 5.84
N LEU A 21 2.28 5.83 5.71
CA LEU A 21 1.31 5.02 6.44
C LEU A 21 1.39 3.54 6.03
N GLY A 22 1.43 3.26 4.72
CA GLY A 22 1.62 1.91 4.20
C GLY A 22 2.90 1.25 4.70
N GLN A 23 3.98 2.02 4.85
CA GLN A 23 5.22 1.55 5.44
C GLN A 23 5.04 1.13 6.89
N ILE A 24 4.41 1.95 7.72
CA ILE A 24 4.15 1.61 9.13
C ILE A 24 3.33 0.32 9.24
N LEU A 25 2.26 0.21 8.45
CA LEU A 25 1.41 -0.98 8.41
C LEU A 25 2.20 -2.23 7.98
N TYR A 26 3.11 -2.09 7.02
CA TYR A 26 4.03 -3.17 6.61
C TYR A 26 4.91 -3.64 7.78
N TRP A 27 5.46 -2.72 8.58
CA TRP A 27 6.25 -3.08 9.77
C TRP A 27 5.41 -3.70 10.88
N GLN A 28 4.11 -3.38 10.94
CA GLN A 28 3.15 -3.98 11.86
C GLN A 28 2.64 -5.36 11.39
N GLY A 29 3.01 -5.80 10.19
CA GLY A 29 2.55 -7.06 9.60
C GLY A 29 1.15 -6.98 8.98
N GLU A 30 0.55 -5.78 8.90
CA GLU A 30 -0.75 -5.55 8.28
C GLU A 30 -0.60 -5.37 6.76
N TYR A 31 -0.19 -6.45 6.08
CA TYR A 31 0.24 -6.41 4.68
C TYR A 31 -0.88 -6.03 3.69
N GLU A 32 -2.12 -6.46 3.92
CA GLU A 32 -3.26 -6.08 3.09
C GLU A 32 -3.50 -4.57 3.13
N LYS A 33 -3.55 -3.98 4.33
CA LYS A 33 -3.73 -2.53 4.49
C LYS A 33 -2.53 -1.76 3.95
N ALA A 34 -1.32 -2.27 4.14
CA ALA A 34 -0.12 -1.68 3.56
C ALA A 34 -0.21 -1.63 2.03
N MET A 35 -0.70 -2.70 1.39
CA MET A 35 -0.90 -2.76 -0.06
C MET A 35 -1.86 -1.68 -0.54
N GLU A 36 -3.03 -1.56 0.08
CA GLU A 36 -4.03 -0.54 -0.28
C GLU A 36 -3.45 0.89 -0.21
N ASN A 37 -2.66 1.16 0.84
CA ASN A 37 -2.00 2.46 1.01
C ASN A 37 -0.93 2.72 -0.07
N PHE A 38 -0.16 1.70 -0.47
CA PHE A 38 0.82 1.84 -1.55
C PHE A 38 0.17 2.02 -2.92
N GLU A 39 -0.93 1.32 -3.19
CA GLU A 39 -1.72 1.51 -4.41
C GLU A 39 -2.29 2.93 -4.45
N LYS A 40 -2.82 3.44 -3.33
CA LYS A 40 -3.30 4.81 -3.26
C LYS A 40 -2.20 5.84 -3.51
N ALA A 41 -1.00 5.61 -2.98
CA ALA A 41 0.16 6.46 -3.22
C ALA A 41 0.57 6.47 -4.71
N ILE A 42 0.46 5.33 -5.39
CA ILE A 42 0.72 5.18 -6.83
C ILE A 42 -0.34 5.91 -7.66
N ASP A 43 -1.62 5.79 -7.30
CA ASP A 43 -2.71 6.46 -8.01
C ASP A 43 -2.57 7.99 -7.93
N LEU A 44 -2.11 8.50 -6.78
CA LEU A 44 -1.91 9.94 -6.55
C LEU A 44 -0.61 10.45 -7.17
N ASN A 45 0.46 9.65 -7.14
CA ASN A 45 1.73 9.98 -7.75
C ASN A 45 2.32 8.75 -8.46
N PRO A 46 2.07 8.61 -9.77
CA PRO A 46 2.60 7.51 -10.58
C PRO A 46 4.12 7.51 -10.71
N ASP A 47 4.80 8.61 -10.41
CA ASP A 47 6.27 8.71 -10.45
C ASP A 47 6.93 8.29 -9.13
N LEU A 48 6.14 7.90 -8.11
CA LEU A 48 6.66 7.46 -6.82
C LEU A 48 7.20 6.02 -6.90
N GLU A 49 8.41 5.86 -7.47
CA GLU A 49 9.09 4.56 -7.65
C GLU A 49 9.17 3.71 -6.36
N ARG A 50 9.32 4.39 -5.22
CA ARG A 50 9.37 3.75 -3.90
C ARG A 50 8.08 2.99 -3.57
N ALA A 51 6.91 3.50 -3.97
CA ALA A 51 5.64 2.84 -3.74
C ALA A 51 5.51 1.55 -4.56
N TYR A 52 5.90 1.58 -5.84
CA TYR A 52 5.97 0.36 -6.68
C TYR A 52 6.91 -0.70 -6.12
N THR A 53 8.08 -0.27 -5.60
CA THR A 53 9.05 -1.19 -4.99
C THR A 53 8.47 -1.89 -3.76
N ARG A 54 7.70 -1.15 -2.94
CA ARG A 54 7.01 -1.73 -1.77
C ARG A 54 5.87 -2.64 -2.17
N ARG A 55 5.06 -2.26 -3.16
CA ARG A 55 4.01 -3.08 -3.76
C ARG A 55 4.56 -4.43 -4.25
N TRP A 56 5.63 -4.39 -5.04
CA TRP A 56 6.27 -5.59 -5.58
C TRP A 56 6.83 -6.52 -4.49
N ARG A 57 7.45 -5.95 -3.46
CA ARG A 57 7.93 -6.73 -2.31
C ARG A 57 6.78 -7.41 -1.56
N LEU A 58 5.66 -6.70 -1.37
CA LEU A 58 4.45 -7.25 -0.75
C LEU A 58 3.85 -8.40 -1.57
N CYS A 59 3.79 -8.27 -2.90
CA CYS A 59 3.32 -9.36 -3.76
C CYS A 59 4.16 -10.62 -3.57
N GLN A 60 5.49 -10.50 -3.59
CA GLN A 60 6.37 -11.65 -3.37
C GLN A 60 6.25 -12.26 -1.98
N LEU A 61 6.07 -11.42 -0.95
CA LEU A 61 5.84 -11.93 0.40
C LEU A 61 4.54 -12.73 0.45
N LYS A 62 3.49 -12.27 -0.23
CA LYS A 62 2.20 -12.96 -0.28
C LYS A 62 2.24 -14.27 -1.07
N ASP A 63 2.98 -14.32 -2.18
CA ASP A 63 3.20 -15.54 -2.96
C ASP A 63 4.00 -16.60 -2.19
N SER A 64 4.85 -16.16 -1.25
CA SER A 64 5.58 -17.07 -0.36
C SER A 64 4.72 -17.67 0.77
N LEU A 65 3.51 -17.16 0.99
CA LEU A 65 2.56 -17.69 1.97
C LEU A 65 1.64 -18.72 1.30
N PRO A 66 1.73 -20.02 1.62
CA PRO A 66 0.83 -21.01 1.04
C PRO A 66 -0.60 -20.78 1.55
N GLY A 67 -1.51 -20.35 0.67
CA GLY A 67 -2.95 -20.52 0.90
C GLY A 67 -3.86 -19.29 0.94
N SER A 68 -3.54 -18.15 0.33
CA SER A 68 -4.53 -17.06 0.23
C SER A 68 -4.45 -16.24 -1.05
N TYR A 69 -5.05 -16.74 -2.14
CA TYR A 69 -5.33 -15.87 -3.29
C TYR A 69 -6.66 -16.18 -3.97
N SER A 70 -7.53 -15.15 -4.00
CA SER A 70 -8.03 -14.59 -5.25
C SER A 70 -7.84 -13.08 -5.17
N PRO A 71 -7.14 -12.42 -6.11
CA PRO A 71 -7.06 -10.98 -6.12
C PRO A 71 -8.38 -10.42 -6.65
N SER A 72 -8.90 -9.40 -5.97
CA SER A 72 -10.10 -8.67 -6.42
C SER A 72 -9.92 -8.06 -7.82
N TRP A 73 -8.68 -7.79 -8.25
CA TRP A 73 -8.35 -7.23 -9.57
C TRP A 73 -8.27 -8.26 -10.71
N MET A 74 -8.25 -9.58 -10.44
CA MET A 74 -8.26 -10.60 -11.51
C MET A 74 -9.65 -10.81 -12.12
N PHE A 75 -10.70 -10.20 -11.58
CA PHE A 75 -12.04 -10.21 -12.15
C PHE A 75 -12.36 -8.99 -13.03
N LEU A 76 -11.37 -8.18 -13.39
CA LEU A 76 -11.54 -7.01 -14.27
C LEU A 76 -10.89 -7.17 -15.66
N LEU A 77 -10.82 -8.41 -16.18
CA LEU A 77 -10.63 -8.72 -17.61
C LEU A 77 -11.72 -9.71 -18.05
#